data_AF-T2IS17-F1
#
_entry.id   AF-T2IS17-F1
#
_cell.length_a   1.000
_cell.length_b   1.000
_cell.length_c   1.000
_cell.angle_alpha   90.00
_cell.angle_beta   90.00
_cell.angle_gamma   90.00
#
_symmetry.space_group_name_H-M   'P 1'
#
loop_
_entity.id
_entity.type
_entity.pdbx_description
1 polymer ?
#
loop_
_entity_poly.entity_id
_entity_poly.type
_entity_poly.pdbx_seq_one_letter_code
_entity_poly.pdbx_strand_id
1 'polypeptide(L)'
;MYLNNFTLRIVEGKELENGYVELIHNTQYRVILGNQKPVRCDAYLEIDGKHLGTWRLHPYYSITLERPAHDDGRFTFYQLGTTEAYSAGLVEGDPKLGLIKAIFTPELTQKEPQWMSAESMEVGNRNQRTAKKSARGYAPGGTGLSGKSDQEFITASSR
;
A
#
# COMPACT_ATOMS: atom_id res chain seq x y z
N MET A 1 2.07 7.52 -2.01
CA MET A 1 2.90 7.63 -0.78
C MET A 1 4.34 7.14 -0.98
N TYR A 2 5.31 7.80 -0.34
CA TYR A 2 6.75 7.48 -0.38
C TYR A 2 7.35 7.59 1.02
N LEU A 3 8.08 6.57 1.48
CA LEU A 3 8.77 6.60 2.77
C LEU A 3 10.02 5.72 2.74
N ASN A 4 11.16 6.28 3.15
CA ASN A 4 12.44 5.54 3.28
C ASN A 4 12.80 4.71 2.03
N ASN A 5 12.63 5.29 0.83
CA ASN A 5 12.90 4.64 -0.46
C ASN A 5 12.00 3.44 -0.77
N PHE A 6 10.82 3.37 -0.15
CA PHE A 6 9.72 2.48 -0.52
C PHE A 6 8.52 3.28 -0.99
N THR A 7 7.75 2.73 -1.92
CA THR A 7 6.53 3.35 -2.45
C THR A 7 5.31 2.46 -2.25
N LEU A 8 4.19 3.11 -1.95
CA LEU A 8 2.85 2.54 -2.09
C LEU A 8 2.01 3.52 -2.90
N ARG A 9 1.37 3.03 -3.96
CA ARG A 9 0.51 3.84 -4.83
C ARG A 9 -0.74 3.08 -5.25
N ILE A 10 -1.86 3.78 -5.30
CA ILE A 10 -3.11 3.31 -5.90
C ILE A 10 -3.20 3.92 -7.29
N VAL A 11 -3.28 3.10 -8.33
CA VAL A 11 -3.07 3.56 -9.72
C VAL A 11 -4.25 4.35 -10.26
N GLU A 12 -5.46 3.85 -10.05
CA GLU A 12 -6.70 4.43 -10.57
C GLU A 12 -7.28 5.53 -9.67
N GLY A 13 -6.61 5.83 -8.55
CA GLY A 13 -7.05 6.81 -7.56
C GLY A 13 -6.25 8.10 -7.59
N LYS A 14 -6.87 9.17 -7.10
CA LYS A 14 -6.22 10.48 -6.94
C LYS A 14 -5.74 10.62 -5.49
N GLU A 15 -4.42 10.63 -5.29
CA GLU A 15 -3.83 10.88 -3.97
C GLU A 15 -4.07 12.33 -3.54
N LEU A 16 -4.57 12.50 -2.31
CA LEU A 16 -4.85 13.78 -1.67
C LEU A 16 -3.72 14.12 -0.68
N GLU A 17 -3.55 15.41 -0.37
CA GLU A 17 -2.47 15.90 0.50
C GLU A 17 -2.49 15.32 1.92
N ASN A 18 -3.65 14.83 2.38
CA ASN A 18 -3.87 14.28 3.71
C ASN A 18 -3.67 12.75 3.77
N GLY A 19 -3.13 12.13 2.72
CA GLY A 19 -2.86 10.69 2.66
C GLY A 19 -4.07 9.82 2.27
N TYR A 20 -5.21 10.43 1.97
CA TYR A 20 -6.34 9.69 1.39
C TYR A 20 -6.17 9.55 -0.11
N VAL A 21 -6.83 8.54 -0.66
CA VAL A 21 -6.94 8.35 -2.12
C VAL A 21 -8.41 8.40 -2.48
N GLU A 22 -8.76 9.28 -3.42
CA GLU A 22 -10.10 9.39 -3.98
C GLU A 22 -10.27 8.36 -5.10
N LEU A 23 -11.35 7.59 -5.02
CA LEU A 23 -11.79 6.62 -6.03
C LEU A 23 -13.29 6.76 -6.27
N ILE A 24 -13.72 6.46 -7.49
CA ILE A 24 -15.13 6.41 -7.85
C ILE A 24 -15.67 5.04 -7.41
N HIS A 25 -16.90 5.00 -6.88
CA HIS A 25 -17.57 3.75 -6.56
C HIS A 25 -17.53 2.76 -7.75
N ASN A 26 -17.29 1.48 -7.45
CA ASN A 26 -17.15 0.37 -8.40
C ASN A 26 -15.89 0.44 -9.29
N THR A 27 -14.87 1.20 -8.87
CA THR A 27 -13.59 1.24 -9.59
C THR A 27 -12.73 0.05 -9.22
N GLN A 28 -12.44 -0.81 -10.19
CA GLN A 28 -11.33 -1.76 -10.06
C GLN A 28 -10.01 -1.01 -10.05
N TYR A 29 -9.13 -1.35 -9.11
CA TYR A 29 -7.88 -0.62 -8.95
C TYR A 29 -6.69 -1.54 -8.68
N ARG A 30 -5.50 -0.97 -8.83
CA ARG A 30 -4.22 -1.65 -8.65
C ARG A 30 -3.38 -0.96 -7.60
N VAL A 31 -2.63 -1.77 -6.85
CA VAL A 31 -1.67 -1.32 -5.86
C VAL A 31 -0.27 -1.52 -6.41
N ILE A 32 0.54 -0.48 -6.43
CA ILE A 32 1.97 -0.59 -6.74
C ILE A 32 2.76 -0.53 -5.45
N LEU A 33 3.58 -1.56 -5.22
CA LEU A 33 4.58 -1.61 -4.15
C LEU A 33 5.96 -1.51 -4.79
N GLY A 34 6.76 -0.53 -4.37
CA GLY A 34 8.09 -0.32 -4.94
C GLY A 34 9.19 -0.30 -3.89
N ASN A 35 10.34 -0.84 -4.29
CA ASN A 35 11.57 -0.90 -3.53
C ASN A 35 12.66 -0.18 -4.32
N GLN A 36 13.16 0.94 -3.80
CA GLN A 36 14.26 1.69 -4.40
C GLN A 36 15.59 1.47 -3.65
N LYS A 37 15.68 0.41 -2.83
CA LYS A 37 16.92 0.02 -2.15
C LYS A 37 17.69 -1.05 -2.95
N PRO A 38 19.03 -1.15 -2.75
CA PRO A 38 19.88 -2.17 -3.38
C PRO A 38 19.73 -3.59 -2.79
N VAL A 39 18.78 -3.81 -1.88
CA VAL A 39 18.54 -5.10 -1.22
C VAL A 39 17.14 -5.60 -1.53
N ARG A 40 16.89 -6.91 -1.48
CA ARG A 40 15.52 -7.41 -1.57
C ARG A 40 14.72 -7.00 -0.34
N CYS A 41 13.41 -6.98 -0.49
CA CYS A 41 12.48 -6.63 0.57
C CYS A 41 11.23 -7.50 0.48
N ASP A 42 10.77 -8.00 1.61
CA ASP A 42 9.44 -8.61 1.68
C ASP A 42 8.43 -7.52 2.04
N ALA A 43 7.40 -7.36 1.20
CA ALA A 43 6.36 -6.35 1.34
C ALA A 43 5.04 -7.04 1.72
N TYR A 44 4.64 -6.88 2.98
CA TYR A 44 3.35 -7.31 3.51
C TYR A 44 2.29 -6.26 3.16
N LEU A 45 1.15 -6.66 2.58
CA LEU A 45 0.02 -5.77 2.27
C LEU A 45 -1.22 -6.15 3.06
N GLU A 46 -1.88 -5.15 3.61
CA GLU A 46 -3.17 -5.24 4.29
C GLU A 46 -4.08 -4.13 3.78
N ILE A 47 -5.34 -4.47 3.50
CA ILE A 47 -6.39 -3.53 3.09
C ILE A 47 -7.64 -3.83 3.90
N ASP A 48 -8.27 -2.80 4.46
CA ASP A 48 -9.46 -2.94 5.32
C ASP A 48 -9.23 -3.90 6.49
N GLY A 49 -8.00 -3.96 7.01
CA GLY A 49 -7.63 -4.88 8.08
C GLY A 49 -7.41 -6.34 7.67
N LYS A 50 -7.53 -6.68 6.38
CA LYS A 50 -7.36 -8.03 5.84
C LYS A 50 -5.97 -8.17 5.20
N HIS A 51 -5.23 -9.20 5.59
CA HIS A 51 -3.96 -9.55 4.95
C HIS A 51 -4.23 -10.06 3.52
N LEU A 52 -3.59 -9.45 2.54
CA LEU A 52 -3.80 -9.80 1.14
C LEU A 52 -2.68 -10.67 0.57
N GLY A 53 -1.50 -10.60 1.17
CA GLY A 53 -0.33 -11.34 0.75
C GLY A 53 0.95 -10.67 1.19
N THR A 54 2.05 -11.36 0.93
CA THR A 54 3.41 -10.87 1.14
C THR A 54 4.21 -11.16 -0.12
N TRP A 55 4.76 -10.12 -0.73
CA TRP A 55 5.50 -10.23 -1.99
C TRP A 55 6.96 -9.85 -1.80
N ARG A 56 7.84 -10.63 -2.41
CA ARG A 56 9.26 -10.32 -2.46
C ARG A 56 9.55 -9.35 -3.59
N LEU A 57 10.06 -8.18 -3.24
CA LEU A 57 10.54 -7.17 -4.19
C LEU A 57 12.05 -7.30 -4.36
N HIS A 58 12.49 -7.38 -5.61
CA HIS A 58 13.90 -7.28 -5.96
C HIS A 58 14.45 -5.87 -5.72
N PRO A 59 15.78 -5.68 -5.69
CA PRO A 59 16.38 -4.36 -5.65
C PRO A 59 15.89 -3.47 -6.80
N TYR A 60 15.60 -2.20 -6.52
CA TYR A 60 15.17 -1.21 -7.52
C TYR A 60 13.94 -1.63 -8.36
N TYR A 61 13.09 -2.50 -7.80
CA TYR A 61 11.95 -3.10 -8.49
C TYR A 61 10.62 -2.64 -7.90
N SER A 62 9.58 -2.63 -8.73
CA SER A 62 8.20 -2.41 -8.29
C SER A 62 7.29 -3.49 -8.86
N ILE A 63 6.33 -3.94 -8.06
CA ILE A 63 5.26 -4.86 -8.48
C ILE A 63 3.94 -4.11 -8.55
N THR A 64 3.08 -4.49 -9.49
CA THR A 64 1.70 -4.04 -9.57
C THR A 64 0.79 -5.20 -9.20
N LEU A 65 -0.09 -5.01 -8.22
CA LEU A 65 -1.01 -6.00 -7.70
C LEU A 65 -2.43 -5.59 -8.03
N GLU A 66 -3.20 -6.51 -8.60
CA GLU A 66 -4.62 -6.29 -8.91
C GLU A 66 -5.55 -7.20 -8.12
N ARG A 67 -5.01 -8.18 -7.38
CA ARG A 67 -5.76 -9.16 -6.59
C ARG A 67 -4.97 -9.62 -5.34
N PRO A 68 -5.64 -10.23 -4.34
CA PRO A 68 -4.97 -10.93 -3.25
C PRO A 68 -4.15 -12.13 -3.76
N ALA A 69 -3.16 -12.58 -2.97
CA ALA A 69 -2.35 -13.74 -3.31
C ALA A 69 -3.13 -15.08 -3.31
N HIS A 70 -4.27 -15.11 -2.61
CA HIS A 70 -5.05 -16.32 -2.33
C HIS A 70 -6.48 -16.26 -2.92
N ASP A 71 -6.77 -15.27 -3.76
CA ASP A 71 -8.07 -15.09 -4.41
C ASP A 71 -7.87 -14.54 -5.82
N ASP A 72 -8.77 -14.86 -6.75
CA ASP A 72 -8.69 -14.45 -8.15
C ASP A 72 -9.53 -13.20 -8.45
N GLY A 73 -10.29 -12.66 -7.50
CA GLY A 73 -11.06 -11.44 -7.66
C GLY A 73 -10.20 -10.18 -7.63
N ARG A 74 -10.53 -9.19 -8.46
CA ARG A 74 -9.79 -7.92 -8.54
C ARG A 74 -10.19 -6.97 -7.43
N PHE A 75 -9.23 -6.22 -6.89
CA PHE A 75 -9.50 -5.14 -5.94
C PHE A 75 -10.49 -4.15 -6.54
N THR A 76 -11.59 -3.90 -5.84
CA THR A 76 -12.66 -3.01 -6.28
C THR A 76 -13.08 -2.11 -5.14
N PHE A 77 -13.06 -0.80 -5.37
CA PHE A 77 -13.50 0.17 -4.39
C PHE A 77 -15.03 0.27 -4.36
N TYR A 78 -15.60 0.18 -3.17
CA TYR A 78 -17.01 0.41 -2.93
C TYR A 78 -17.21 1.50 -1.90
N GLN A 79 -17.92 2.55 -2.30
CA GLN A 79 -18.44 3.57 -1.39
C GLN A 79 -19.39 2.93 -0.37
N LEU A 80 -19.26 3.28 0.92
CA LEU A 80 -20.17 2.84 1.97
C LEU A 80 -21.63 3.24 1.69
N GLY A 81 -22.55 2.41 2.19
CA GLY A 81 -24.00 2.59 2.01
C GLY A 81 -24.56 2.04 0.69
N THR A 82 -23.71 1.50 -0.18
CA THR A 82 -24.12 0.83 -1.43
C THR A 82 -24.34 -0.67 -1.21
N THR A 83 -25.20 -1.28 -2.04
CA THR A 83 -25.50 -2.72 -1.96
C THR A 83 -24.24 -3.58 -2.14
N GLU A 84 -23.34 -3.15 -3.00
CA GLU A 84 -22.06 -3.78 -3.28
C GLU A 84 -21.13 -3.73 -2.07
N ALA A 85 -21.08 -2.60 -1.35
CA ALA A 85 -20.31 -2.47 -0.12
C ALA A 85 -20.82 -3.45 0.96
N TYR A 86 -22.14 -3.56 1.14
CA TYR A 86 -22.72 -4.54 2.06
C TYR A 86 -22.41 -5.98 1.66
N SER A 87 -22.49 -6.29 0.35
CA SER A 87 -22.18 -7.62 -0.18
C SER A 87 -20.70 -7.99 -0.03
N ALA A 88 -19.81 -6.99 -0.08
CA ALA A 88 -18.37 -7.15 0.20
C ALA A 88 -18.05 -7.23 1.70
N GLY A 89 -19.05 -7.14 2.58
CA GLY A 89 -18.88 -7.18 4.03
C GLY A 89 -18.22 -5.93 4.61
N LEU A 90 -18.38 -4.77 3.96
CA LEU A 90 -17.88 -3.49 4.47
C LEU A 90 -18.84 -2.95 5.53
N VAL A 91 -18.33 -2.69 6.73
CA VAL A 91 -19.12 -2.28 7.89
C VAL A 91 -18.78 -0.84 8.26
N GLU A 92 -19.81 -0.02 8.42
CA GLU A 92 -19.65 1.35 8.91
C GLU A 92 -19.12 1.36 10.35
N GLY A 93 -18.16 2.25 10.64
CA GLY A 93 -17.55 2.36 11.95
C GLY A 93 -16.37 1.42 12.22
N ASP A 94 -16.03 0.51 11.29
CA ASP A 94 -14.77 -0.25 11.39
C ASP A 94 -13.58 0.72 11.24
N PRO A 95 -12.70 0.85 12.26
CA PRO A 95 -11.56 1.76 12.20
C PRO A 95 -10.51 1.38 11.15
N LYS A 96 -10.56 0.15 10.62
CA LYS A 96 -9.64 -0.31 9.57
C LYS A 96 -10.17 -0.06 8.17
N LEU A 97 -11.45 0.29 8.02
CA LEU A 97 -12.07 0.54 6.72
C LEU A 97 -11.38 1.69 5.98
N GLY A 98 -11.08 1.47 4.70
CA GLY A 98 -10.37 2.39 3.82
C GLY A 98 -8.86 2.48 4.10
N LEU A 99 -8.35 1.76 5.11
CA LEU A 99 -6.92 1.75 5.42
C LEU A 99 -6.17 0.79 4.50
N ILE A 100 -5.20 1.32 3.78
CA ILE A 100 -4.22 0.55 3.01
C ILE A 100 -2.89 0.65 3.71
N LYS A 101 -2.34 -0.49 4.13
CA LYS A 101 -1.12 -0.59 4.91
C LYS A 101 -0.14 -1.53 4.22
N ALA A 102 1.07 -1.05 3.98
CA ALA A 102 2.19 -1.90 3.59
C ALA A 102 3.31 -1.84 4.63
N ILE A 103 3.90 -2.99 4.93
CA ILE A 103 5.08 -3.12 5.78
C ILE A 103 6.20 -3.69 4.91
N PHE A 104 7.30 -2.94 4.80
CA PHE A 104 8.47 -3.32 4.03
C PHE A 104 9.56 -3.81 4.98
N THR A 105 9.94 -5.08 4.85
CA THR A 105 11.02 -5.74 5.61
C THR A 105 12.21 -5.99 4.67
N PRO A 106 13.16 -5.05 4.54
CA PRO A 106 14.35 -5.25 3.73
C PRO A 106 15.26 -6.30 4.36
N GLU A 107 15.99 -7.02 3.51
CA GLU A 107 17.06 -7.89 3.96
C GLU A 107 18.18 -7.09 4.64
N LEU A 108 18.87 -7.74 5.58
CA LEU A 108 20.08 -7.18 6.16
C LEU A 108 21.13 -7.03 5.06
N THR A 109 21.61 -5.81 4.85
CA THR A 109 22.87 -5.61 4.13
C THR A 109 23.95 -6.27 4.97
N GLN A 110 24.62 -7.30 4.45
CA GLN A 110 25.89 -7.74 5.04
C GLN A 110 26.84 -6.56 4.93
N LYS A 111 27.02 -5.82 6.04
CA LYS A 111 28.08 -4.83 6.12
C LYS A 111 29.38 -5.63 6.15
N GLU A 112 30.22 -5.52 5.12
CA GLU A 112 31.64 -5.77 5.35
C GLU A 112 32.10 -4.86 6.51
N PRO A 113 32.99 -5.33 7.41
CA PRO A 113 33.41 -4.53 8.55
C PRO A 113 34.22 -3.32 8.07
N GLN A 114 33.56 -2.18 7.89
CA GLN A 114 34.19 -0.89 7.58
C GLN A 114 34.67 -0.23 8.87
N TRP A 115 35.93 -0.49 9.20
CA TRP A 115 36.78 0.43 9.94
C TRP A 115 37.16 1.54 8.95
N MET A 116 36.46 2.68 8.99
CA MET A 116 37.02 4.02 8.76
C MET A 116 35.96 5.13 8.80
N SER A 117 36.32 6.15 9.58
CA SER A 117 35.92 7.57 9.56
C SER A 117 34.45 7.94 9.71
N ALA A 118 34.12 8.37 10.93
CA ALA A 118 33.02 9.28 11.21
C ALA A 118 33.40 10.70 10.76
N GLU A 119 32.56 11.32 9.93
CA GLU A 119 32.44 12.78 9.87
C GLU A 119 30.96 13.19 9.78
N SER A 120 30.53 13.84 10.87
CA SER A 120 29.69 15.04 10.98
C SER A 120 28.38 15.16 10.18
N MET A 121 27.28 15.12 10.93
CA MET A 121 25.94 15.58 10.56
C MET A 121 25.84 17.11 10.54
N GLU A 122 25.09 17.66 9.58
CA GLU A 122 24.10 18.72 9.86
C GLU A 122 22.85 18.50 8.99
N VAL A 123 21.66 18.46 9.61
CA VAL A 123 20.39 18.73 8.92
C VAL A 123 19.45 19.49 9.87
N GLY A 124 19.03 20.66 9.40
CA GLY A 124 18.20 21.62 10.13
C GLY A 124 16.77 21.17 10.42
N ASN A 125 16.23 21.80 11.46
CA ASN A 125 14.90 21.61 12.01
C ASN A 125 13.83 22.28 11.12
N ARG A 126 12.74 21.57 10.78
CA ARG A 126 11.59 22.18 10.09
C ARG A 126 10.27 21.78 10.78
N ASN A 127 9.63 22.80 11.34
CA ASN A 127 8.31 22.77 11.99
C ASN A 127 7.25 22.10 11.10
N GLN A 128 6.52 21.13 11.66
CA GLN A 128 5.25 20.66 11.09
C GLN A 128 4.12 21.59 11.56
N ARG A 129 3.48 22.27 10.60
CA ARG A 129 2.24 22.99 10.81
C ARG A 129 1.07 22.06 10.54
N THR A 130 0.13 22.02 11.48
CA THR A 130 -1.21 21.46 11.29
C THR A 130 -2.01 22.33 10.32
N ALA A 131 -2.70 21.68 9.39
CA ALA A 131 -3.79 22.30 8.64
C ALA A 131 -4.96 21.32 8.58
N LYS A 132 -5.98 21.56 9.42
CA LYS A 132 -7.32 21.05 9.16
C LYS A 132 -7.91 21.87 8.02
N LYS A 133 -8.14 21.25 6.87
CA LYS A 133 -9.09 21.72 5.87
C LYS A 133 -10.19 20.67 5.76
N SER A 134 -11.43 21.11 5.95
CA SER A 134 -12.61 20.29 5.70
C SER A 134 -12.62 19.89 4.22
N ALA A 135 -12.65 18.59 3.99
CA ALA A 135 -12.83 18.05 2.65
C ALA A 135 -14.29 18.23 2.24
N ARG A 136 -14.51 18.71 1.01
CA ARG A 136 -15.82 18.68 0.32
C ARG A 136 -16.35 17.24 0.27
N GLY A 137 -17.66 17.07 0.02
CA GLY A 137 -18.44 15.83 0.19
C GLY A 137 -17.88 14.53 -0.43
N TYR A 138 -16.84 13.97 0.17
CA TYR A 138 -16.38 12.61 -0.07
C TYR A 138 -17.07 11.67 0.92
N ALA A 139 -17.49 10.51 0.42
CA ALA A 139 -18.00 9.43 1.25
C ALA A 139 -16.89 8.40 1.51
N PRO A 140 -16.82 7.82 2.72
CA PRO A 140 -15.89 6.74 3.00
C PRO A 140 -16.22 5.49 2.18
N GLY A 141 -15.24 4.62 2.00
CA GLY A 141 -15.40 3.35 1.30
C GLY A 141 -14.26 2.39 1.60
N GLY A 142 -14.42 1.16 1.14
CA GLY A 142 -13.45 0.08 1.31
C GLY A 142 -13.34 -0.78 0.06
N THR A 143 -12.72 -1.94 0.21
CA THR A 143 -12.35 -2.83 -0.88
C THR A 143 -13.12 -4.13 -0.79
N GLY A 144 -13.84 -4.44 -1.86
CA GLY A 144 -14.30 -5.79 -2.17
C GLY A 144 -13.51 -6.39 -3.32
N LEU A 145 -13.91 -7.60 -3.73
CA LEU A 145 -13.34 -8.29 -4.88
C LEU A 145 -14.41 -8.43 -5.96
N SER A 146 -14.05 -8.10 -7.21
CA SER A 146 -14.96 -8.25 -8.35
C SER A 146 -14.22 -8.71 -9.61
N GLY A 147 -14.97 -9.31 -10.54
CA GLY A 147 -14.39 -9.88 -11.75
C GLY A 147 -13.39 -11.00 -11.46
N LYS A 148 -12.57 -11.33 -12.47
CA LYS A 148 -11.49 -12.30 -12.37
C LYS A 148 -10.19 -11.68 -12.86
N SER A 149 -9.11 -11.95 -12.17
CA SER A 149 -7.75 -11.57 -12.53
C SER A 149 -6.98 -12.79 -13.05
N ASP A 150 -6.19 -12.55 -14.08
CA ASP A 150 -5.27 -13.53 -14.67
C ASP A 150 -3.83 -13.30 -14.16
N GLN A 151 -3.65 -12.43 -13.16
CA GLN A 151 -2.36 -12.20 -12.54
C GLN A 151 -1.85 -13.50 -11.91
N GLU A 152 -0.65 -13.94 -12.26
CA GLU A 152 -0.04 -15.13 -11.66
C GLU A 152 0.99 -14.75 -10.60
N PHE A 153 1.10 -15.59 -9.56
CA PHE A 153 2.12 -15.47 -8.54
C PHE A 153 2.92 -16.76 -8.45
N ILE A 154 4.23 -16.62 -8.24
CA ILE A 154 5.11 -17.73 -7.91
C ILE A 154 5.49 -17.66 -6.44
N THR A 155 5.54 -18.81 -5.77
CA THR A 155 6.03 -18.89 -4.40
C THR A 155 7.52 -18.54 -4.38
N ALA A 156 7.89 -17.54 -3.58
CA ALA A 156 9.28 -17.23 -3.37
C ALA A 156 9.96 -18.37 -2.59
N SER A 157 11.11 -18.84 -3.06
CA SER A 157 11.88 -19.84 -2.35
C SER A 157 12.37 -19.31 -0.99
N SER A 158 12.39 -20.18 0.02
CA SER A 158 13.11 -19.93 1.26
C SER A 158 14.60 -19.80 0.97
N ARG A 159 15.22 -18.76 1.52
CA ARG A 159 16.68 -18.63 1.54
C ARG A 159 17.29 -19.52 2.62
#